data_AF-A0A1I2VR42-F1
#
_entry.id   AF-A0A1I2VR42-F1
#
_cell.length_a   1.000
_cell.length_b   1.000
_cell.length_c   1.000
_cell.angle_alpha   90.00
_cell.angle_beta   90.00
_cell.angle_gamma   90.00
#
_symmetry.space_group_name_H-M   'P 1'
#
loop_
_entity.id
_entity.type
_entity.pdbx_description
1 polymer ?
#
loop_
_entity_poly.entity_id
_entity_poly.type
_entity_poly.pdbx_seq_one_letter_code
_entity_poly.pdbx_strand_id
1 'polypeptide(L)'
;MTAEAHSHGVDEVCEAGRTLYERALRNGGVLTREATDVPCLIDLGLLHPSIEDRIADERRREARPAAVFEPLMRIDGRHTSSASDTPMLRVLSGSDRINRAITAARWRRPAP
;
A
#
# COMPACT_ATOMS: atom_id res chain seq x y z
N MET A 1 -23.40 -8.16 -15.18
CA MET A 1 -23.08 -7.44 -16.43
C MET A 1 -21.57 -7.37 -16.52
N THR A 2 -20.97 -8.18 -17.38
CA THR A 2 -19.51 -8.20 -17.60
C THR A 2 -19.17 -7.00 -18.48
N ALA A 3 -18.37 -6.08 -17.95
CA ALA A 3 -17.80 -4.98 -18.73
C ALA A 3 -17.01 -5.60 -19.89
N GLU A 4 -17.46 -5.33 -21.12
CA GLU A 4 -16.80 -5.79 -22.34
C GLU A 4 -15.38 -5.23 -22.35
N ALA A 5 -14.40 -6.11 -22.54
CA ALA A 5 -13.00 -5.74 -22.60
C ALA A 5 -12.78 -4.83 -23.83
N HIS A 6 -12.57 -3.54 -23.57
CA HIS A 6 -12.25 -2.54 -24.59
C HIS A 6 -10.93 -2.92 -25.30
N SER A 7 -11.06 -3.60 -26.43
CA SER A 7 -9.96 -4.05 -27.28
C SER A 7 -10.27 -3.66 -28.73
N HIS A 8 -9.59 -2.63 -29.22
CA HIS A 8 -9.60 -2.15 -30.60
C HIS A 8 -8.16 -1.88 -31.04
N GLY A 9 -7.94 -1.77 -32.35
CA GLY A 9 -6.61 -1.55 -32.93
C GLY A 9 -5.92 -0.31 -32.35
N VAL A 10 -4.59 -0.36 -32.27
CA VAL A 10 -3.74 0.63 -31.56
C VAL A 10 -3.89 2.06 -32.08
N ASP A 11 -4.43 2.24 -33.29
CA ASP A 11 -4.61 3.52 -33.98
C ASP A 11 -6.09 3.93 -34.14
N GLU A 12 -7.04 3.15 -33.59
CA GLU A 12 -8.47 3.37 -33.79
C GLU A 12 -9.17 3.85 -32.50
N VAL A 13 -9.92 4.94 -32.63
CA VAL A 13 -10.82 5.42 -31.57
C VAL A 13 -12.18 4.73 -31.74
N CYS A 14 -12.70 4.12 -30.67
CA CYS A 14 -14.03 3.53 -30.71
C CYS A 14 -15.17 4.57 -30.72
N GLU A 15 -16.39 4.14 -31.04
CA GLU A 15 -17.58 5.01 -31.07
C GLU A 15 -17.79 5.74 -29.73
N ALA A 16 -17.61 5.02 -28.62
CA ALA A 16 -17.69 5.61 -27.27
C ALA A 16 -16.62 6.67 -27.05
N GLY A 17 -15.39 6.41 -27.50
CA GLY A 17 -14.27 7.35 -27.39
C GLY A 17 -14.51 8.61 -28.22
N ARG A 18 -15.03 8.46 -29.44
CA ARG A 18 -15.35 9.58 -30.32
C ARG A 18 -16.42 10.49 -29.70
N THR A 19 -17.46 9.90 -29.13
CA THR A 19 -18.53 10.63 -28.42
C THR A 19 -17.99 11.39 -27.20
N LEU A 20 -17.11 10.76 -26.43
CA LEU A 20 -16.47 11.38 -25.27
C LEU A 20 -15.56 12.53 -25.68
N TYR A 21 -14.78 12.36 -26.76
CA TYR A 21 -13.84 13.36 -27.25
C TYR A 21 -14.57 14.60 -27.79
N GLU A 22 -15.66 14.43 -28.55
CA GLU A 22 -16.50 15.55 -28.98
C GLU A 22 -17.07 16.34 -27.80
N ARG A 23 -17.51 15.64 -26.74
CA ARG A 23 -17.98 16.27 -25.51
C ARG A 23 -16.87 17.04 -24.80
N ALA A 24 -15.67 16.46 -24.73
CA ALA A 24 -14.50 17.11 -24.15
C ALA A 24 -14.17 18.43 -24.88
N LEU A 25 -14.20 18.43 -26.22
CA LEU A 25 -13.96 19.65 -27.02
C LEU A 25 -15.00 20.74 -26.75
N ARG A 26 -16.28 20.38 -26.63
CA ARG A 26 -17.36 21.36 -26.35
C ARG A 26 -17.27 21.94 -24.95
N ASN A 27 -16.86 21.14 -23.97
CA ASN A 27 -16.88 21.51 -22.55
C ASN A 27 -15.52 21.99 -22.04
N GLY A 28 -14.46 21.92 -22.85
CA GLY A 28 -13.07 22.17 -22.44
C GLY A 28 -12.44 21.02 -21.62
N GLY A 29 -13.15 19.90 -21.45
CA GLY A 29 -12.67 18.74 -20.72
C GLY A 29 -13.78 17.74 -20.35
N VAL A 30 -13.37 16.63 -19.75
CA VAL A 30 -14.24 15.59 -19.17
C VAL A 30 -13.64 15.12 -17.84
N LEU A 31 -14.46 14.49 -16.99
CA LEU A 31 -13.98 13.95 -15.72
C LEU A 31 -13.10 12.72 -15.95
N THR A 32 -12.02 12.58 -15.16
CA THR A 32 -11.07 11.47 -15.24
C THR A 32 -11.76 10.10 -15.23
N ARG A 33 -12.78 9.91 -14.38
CA ARG A 33 -13.56 8.66 -14.32
C ARG A 33 -14.20 8.26 -15.65
N GLU A 34 -14.59 9.23 -16.47
CA GLU A 34 -15.24 8.99 -17.77
C GLU A 34 -14.21 8.61 -18.84
N ALA A 35 -12.99 9.13 -18.72
CA ALA A 35 -11.87 8.73 -19.57
C ALA A 35 -11.35 7.33 -19.22
N THR A 36 -11.46 6.91 -17.95
CA THR A 36 -11.09 5.55 -17.51
C THR A 36 -11.93 4.46 -18.17
N ASP A 37 -13.21 4.75 -18.45
CA ASP A 37 -14.12 3.82 -19.14
C ASP A 37 -13.79 3.69 -20.64
N VAL A 38 -12.96 4.58 -21.20
CA VAL A 38 -12.58 4.60 -22.62
C VAL A 38 -11.07 4.83 -22.79
N PRO A 39 -10.24 3.86 -22.34
CA PRO A 39 -8.79 4.05 -22.20
C PRO A 39 -8.08 4.38 -23.52
N CYS A 40 -8.65 4.00 -24.67
CA CYS A 40 -8.07 4.30 -25.99
C CYS A 40 -7.80 5.79 -26.22
N LEU A 41 -8.58 6.72 -25.61
CA LEU A 41 -8.31 8.16 -25.75
C LEU A 41 -7.06 8.61 -25.00
N ILE A 42 -6.71 7.93 -23.92
CA ILE A 42 -5.49 8.18 -23.15
C ILE A 42 -4.31 7.50 -23.84
N ASP A 43 -4.49 6.25 -24.27
CA ASP A 43 -3.45 5.45 -24.95
C ASP A 43 -3.02 6.09 -26.28
N LEU A 44 -3.97 6.67 -27.03
CA LEU A 44 -3.72 7.44 -28.25
C LEU A 44 -3.24 8.88 -28.00
N GLY A 45 -3.17 9.32 -26.73
CA GLY A 45 -2.72 10.66 -26.37
C GLY A 45 -3.70 11.80 -26.72
N LEU A 46 -4.96 11.49 -27.02
CA LEU A 46 -6.00 12.48 -27.35
C LEU A 46 -6.54 13.19 -26.11
N LEU A 47 -6.55 12.52 -24.96
CA LEU A 47 -6.86 13.11 -23.66
C LEU A 47 -5.70 12.90 -22.69
N HIS A 48 -5.47 13.90 -21.85
CA HIS A 48 -4.47 13.83 -20.80
C HIS A 48 -5.13 14.17 -19.46
N PRO A 49 -4.78 13.47 -18.36
CA PRO A 49 -5.20 13.86 -17.02
C PRO A 49 -4.76 15.30 -16.74
N SER A 50 -5.60 16.06 -16.04
CA SER A 50 -5.25 17.42 -15.65
C SER A 50 -4.04 17.42 -14.71
N ILE A 51 -3.37 18.56 -14.59
CA ILE A 51 -2.26 18.71 -13.62
C ILE A 51 -2.76 18.46 -12.19
N GLU A 52 -3.98 18.87 -11.85
CA GLU A 52 -4.59 18.62 -10.54
C GLU A 52 -4.79 17.13 -10.28
N ASP A 53 -5.28 16.38 -11.27
CA ASP A 53 -5.42 14.92 -11.19
C ASP A 53 -4.06 14.25 -10.97
N ARG A 54 -3.02 14.69 -11.71
CA ARG A 54 -1.65 14.17 -11.55
C ARG A 54 -1.09 14.44 -10.16
N ILE A 55 -1.28 15.65 -9.63
CA ILE A 55 -0.84 16.01 -8.28
C ILE A 55 -1.58 15.16 -7.24
N ALA A 56 -2.90 15.01 -7.38
CA ALA A 56 -3.69 14.20 -6.47
C ALA A 56 -3.28 12.72 -6.48
N ASP A 57 -2.96 12.19 -7.66
CA ASP A 57 -2.42 10.83 -7.81
C ASP A 57 -1.06 10.66 -7.14
N GLU A 58 -0.15 11.61 -7.33
CA GLU A 58 1.16 11.58 -6.69
C GLU A 58 1.03 11.62 -5.17
N ARG A 59 0.18 12.51 -4.63
CA ARG A 59 -0.12 12.58 -3.20
C ARG A 59 -0.66 11.26 -2.65
N ARG A 60 -1.54 10.57 -3.40
CA ARG A 60 -2.04 9.24 -3.01
C ARG A 60 -0.92 8.18 -3.01
N ARG A 61 0.01 8.24 -3.97
CA ARG A 61 1.16 7.33 -4.03
C ARG A 61 2.11 7.56 -2.85
N GLU A 62 2.39 8.82 -2.51
CA GLU A 62 3.20 9.23 -1.34
C GLU A 62 2.56 8.85 -0.01
N ALA A 63 1.23 8.88 0.10
CA ALA A 63 0.52 8.47 1.32
C ALA A 63 0.53 6.95 1.55
N ARG A 64 0.79 6.14 0.52
CA ARG A 64 0.75 4.67 0.59
C ARG A 64 1.78 4.09 1.57
N PRO A 65 3.06 4.51 1.55
CA PRO A 65 4.04 4.13 2.57
C PRO A 65 3.59 4.50 3.99
N ALA A 66 3.15 5.75 4.21
CA ALA A 66 2.70 6.19 5.53
C ALA A 66 1.56 5.33 6.07
N ALA A 67 0.59 4.97 5.22
CA ALA A 67 -0.50 4.08 5.59
C ALA A 67 -0.04 2.65 5.96
N VAL A 68 1.02 2.13 5.33
CA VAL A 68 1.59 0.81 5.67
C VAL A 68 2.28 0.84 7.03
N PHE A 69 2.96 1.95 7.35
CA PHE A 69 3.68 2.11 8.62
C PHE A 69 2.82 2.66 9.75
N GLU A 70 1.58 3.08 9.48
CA GLU A 70 0.66 3.62 10.47
C GLU A 70 0.47 2.72 11.72
N PRO A 71 0.30 1.39 11.60
CA PRO A 71 0.25 0.51 12.77
C PRO A 71 1.53 0.54 13.62
N LEU A 72 2.70 0.66 12.99
CA LEU A 72 4.00 0.71 13.67
C LEU A 72 4.23 2.07 14.34
N MET A 73 3.89 3.18 13.67
CA MET A 73 3.94 4.52 14.26
C MET A 73 3.03 4.65 15.48
N ARG A 74 1.86 3.98 15.46
CA ARG A 74 0.94 3.91 16.60
C ARG A 74 1.55 3.16 17.79
N ILE A 75 2.42 2.19 17.55
CA ILE A 75 3.15 1.46 18.58
C ILE A 75 4.24 2.37 19.19
N ASP A 76 5.01 3.09 18.37
CA ASP A 76 6.03 4.03 18.85
C ASP A 76 5.43 5.19 19.67
N GLY A 77 4.28 5.72 19.27
CA GLY A 77 3.56 6.73 20.08
C GLY A 77 3.15 6.22 21.47
N ARG A 78 2.88 4.92 21.59
CA ARG A 78 2.62 4.27 22.89
C ARG A 78 3.91 4.07 23.67
N HIS A 79 5.03 3.77 23.01
CA HIS A 79 6.34 3.63 23.65
C HIS A 79 6.95 4.96 24.12
N THR A 80 6.74 6.07 23.42
CA THR A 80 7.22 7.38 23.89
C THR A 80 6.44 7.88 25.11
N SER A 81 5.17 7.49 25.24
CA SER A 81 4.36 7.69 26.46
C SER A 81 4.65 6.64 27.54
N SER A 82 5.13 5.45 27.17
CA SER A 82 5.46 4.31 28.06
C SER A 82 6.95 4.18 28.40
N ALA A 83 7.83 5.04 27.89
CA ALA A 83 9.25 5.04 28.25
C ALA A 83 9.48 5.37 29.73
N SER A 84 8.52 6.03 30.38
CA SER A 84 8.48 6.17 31.84
C SER A 84 7.86 4.98 32.58
N ASP A 85 7.21 4.04 31.88
CA ASP A 85 6.35 3.01 32.47
C ASP A 85 6.35 1.68 31.68
N THR A 86 7.52 1.24 31.20
CA THR A 86 7.67 -0.09 30.59
C THR A 86 8.17 -1.05 31.68
N PRO A 87 7.41 -2.10 32.06
CA PRO A 87 7.86 -3.04 33.08
C PRO A 87 8.99 -3.90 32.49
N MET A 88 10.23 -3.47 32.71
CA MET A 88 11.40 -4.26 32.36
C MET A 88 11.47 -5.49 33.27
N LEU A 89 11.30 -6.68 32.70
CA LEU A 89 11.54 -7.92 33.43
C LEU A 89 13.04 -8.10 33.65
N ARG A 90 13.53 -7.73 34.83
CA ARG A 90 14.94 -7.87 35.22
C ARG A 90 15.18 -9.26 35.82
N VAL A 91 16.14 -10.00 35.27
CA VAL A 91 16.57 -11.29 35.84
C VAL A 91 17.32 -11.03 37.14
N LEU A 92 16.66 -11.25 38.28
CA LEU A 92 17.23 -10.94 39.60
C LEU A 92 18.24 -11.99 40.08
N SER A 93 18.16 -13.23 39.59
CA SER A 93 19.18 -14.26 39.78
C SER A 93 18.87 -15.45 38.89
N GLY A 94 19.82 -15.88 38.06
CA GLY A 94 19.57 -16.93 37.06
C GLY A 94 20.78 -17.79 36.73
N SER A 95 21.99 -17.25 36.74
CA SER A 95 23.16 -17.95 36.20
C SER A 95 23.47 -19.25 36.96
N ASP A 96 23.48 -19.25 38.30
CA ASP A 96 23.75 -20.47 39.07
C ASP A 96 22.64 -21.51 38.94
N ARG A 97 21.37 -21.08 38.86
CA ARG A 97 20.23 -21.97 38.70
C ARG A 97 20.21 -22.61 37.31
N ILE A 98 20.52 -21.82 36.29
CA ILE A 98 20.64 -22.25 34.89
C ILE A 98 21.82 -23.21 34.74
N ASN A 99 22.99 -22.85 35.25
CA ASN A 99 24.19 -23.70 35.17
C ASN A 99 23.99 -25.03 35.92
N ARG A 100 23.30 -25.03 37.06
CA ARG A 100 22.93 -26.29 37.74
C ARG A 100 21.95 -27.13 36.93
N ALA A 101 20.94 -26.52 36.30
CA ALA A 101 19.97 -27.26 35.48
C ALA A 101 20.62 -27.89 34.25
N ILE A 102 21.49 -27.15 33.55
CA ILE A 102 22.28 -27.64 32.41
C ILE A 102 23.18 -28.79 32.86
N THR A 103 23.87 -28.63 33.99
CA THR A 103 24.75 -29.66 34.54
C THR A 103 23.96 -30.92 34.90
N ALA A 104 22.84 -30.79 35.61
CA ALA A 104 22.00 -31.92 35.98
C ALA A 104 21.41 -32.67 34.78
N ALA A 105 21.07 -31.96 33.70
CA ALA A 105 20.61 -32.57 32.44
C ALA A 105 21.74 -33.35 31.75
N ARG A 106 22.97 -32.85 31.81
CA ARG A 106 24.15 -33.47 31.19
C ARG A 106 24.53 -34.82 31.83
N TRP A 107 24.20 -35.03 33.10
CA TRP A 107 24.47 -36.30 33.82
C TRP A 107 23.33 -37.32 33.73
N ARG A 108 22.14 -36.94 33.24
CA ARG A 108 21.07 -37.90 32.91
C ARG A 108 21.30 -38.49 31.51
N ARG A 109 22.36 -39.30 31.38
CA ARG A 109 22.46 -40.21 30.24
C ARG A 109 21.60 -41.44 30.59
N PRO A 110 20.59 -41.83 29.78
CA PRO A 110 19.84 -43.05 30.05
C PRO A 110 20.80 -44.25 29.95
N ALA A 111 20.77 -45.11 30.97
CA ALA A 111 21.45 -46.40 30.92
C ALA A 111 20.89 -47.23 29.74
N PRO A 112 21.72 -48.04 29.05
CA PRO A 112 21.26 -48.87 27.93
C PRO A 112 20.21 -49.90 28.36
#